data_AF-A0A924I408-F1
#
_entry.id   AF-A0A924I408-F1
#
_cell.length_a   1.000
_cell.length_b   1.000
_cell.length_c   1.000
_cell.angle_alpha   90.00
_cell.angle_beta   90.00
_cell.angle_gamma   90.00
#
_symmetry.space_group_name_H-M   'P 1'
#
loop_
_entity.id
_entity.type
_entity.pdbx_description
1 polymer ?
#
loop_
_entity_poly.entity_id
_entity_poly.type
_entity_poly.pdbx_seq_one_letter_code
_entity_poly.pdbx_strand_id
1 'polypeptide(L)'
;MTRFLLALLAVPALVAATPAGAQADPMAGMHHAFPATLEDWSKGAQRLDGLGNFHRPAGIASAEAQGYFDQGMRLLWAFNHDEATRSFARAAQIDPGCAMCFWGVALTLGPNYNMPAMADVRARVGWQALQRAQALAASAAPVDQALIAALARWFDAD
;
A
#
# COMPACT_ATOMS: atom_id res chain seq x y z
N MET A 1 75.92 46.35 3.08
CA MET A 1 74.72 47.01 3.60
C MET A 1 73.53 46.13 3.28
N THR A 2 72.62 46.02 4.23
CA THR A 2 71.83 44.83 4.52
C THR A 2 70.37 45.01 4.09
N ARG A 3 69.86 44.12 3.22
CA ARG A 3 68.45 43.65 3.09
C ARG A 3 67.38 44.74 2.76
N PHE A 4 66.18 44.48 2.23
CA PHE A 4 65.22 43.38 2.38
C PHE A 4 64.29 43.31 1.14
N LEU A 5 63.98 42.09 0.70
CA LEU A 5 62.85 41.78 -0.18
C LEU A 5 61.56 41.74 0.65
N LEU A 6 60.56 42.54 0.30
CA LEU A 6 59.20 42.45 0.83
C LEU A 6 58.47 41.27 0.16
N ALA A 7 58.25 40.19 0.91
CA ALA A 7 57.36 39.11 0.52
C ALA A 7 55.93 39.46 0.95
N LEU A 8 55.03 39.64 -0.03
CA LEU A 8 53.59 39.72 0.19
C LEU A 8 53.05 38.32 0.51
N LEU A 9 52.69 38.08 1.77
CA LEU A 9 51.94 36.90 2.19
C LEU A 9 50.44 37.19 2.03
N ALA A 10 49.82 36.59 1.02
CA ALA A 10 48.36 36.53 0.91
C ALA A 10 47.84 35.45 1.87
N VAL A 11 47.07 35.87 2.88
CA VAL A 11 46.36 34.95 3.79
C VAL A 11 45.05 34.54 3.11
N PRO A 12 44.77 33.24 2.88
CA PRO A 12 43.49 32.83 2.34
C PRO A 12 42.44 32.91 3.46
N ALA A 13 41.39 33.69 3.26
CA ALA A 13 40.23 33.70 4.16
C ALA A 13 39.48 32.38 4.01
N LEU A 14 39.51 31.55 5.06
CA LEU A 14 38.74 30.32 5.14
C LEU A 14 37.26 30.68 5.36
N VAL A 15 36.44 30.62 4.30
CA VAL A 15 34.98 30.75 4.42
C VAL A 15 34.45 29.44 4.98
N ALA A 16 34.07 29.45 6.26
CA ALA A 16 33.34 28.34 6.86
C ALA A 16 31.93 28.27 6.25
N ALA A 17 31.67 27.25 5.45
CA ALA A 17 30.32 26.94 4.98
C ALA A 17 29.49 26.50 6.19
N THR A 18 28.51 27.30 6.56
CA THR A 18 27.46 26.88 7.48
C THR A 18 26.70 25.71 6.84
N PRO A 19 26.52 24.57 7.53
CA PRO A 19 25.64 23.55 7.00
C PRO A 19 24.24 24.16 6.93
N ALA A 20 23.65 24.18 5.74
CA ALA A 20 22.25 24.49 5.57
C ALA A 20 21.48 23.50 6.46
N GLY A 21 20.89 24.00 7.54
CA GLY A 21 20.00 23.21 8.37
C GLY A 21 18.93 22.65 7.45
N ALA A 22 18.80 21.32 7.41
CA ALA A 22 17.70 20.67 6.71
C ALA A 22 16.40 21.23 7.30
N GLN A 23 15.77 22.15 6.57
CA GLN A 23 14.47 22.68 6.92
C GLN A 23 13.51 21.51 6.80
N ALA A 24 12.95 21.08 7.93
CA ALA A 24 11.92 20.05 7.93
C ALA A 24 10.79 20.50 7.00
N ASP A 25 10.41 19.62 6.07
CA ASP A 25 9.33 19.87 5.13
C ASP A 25 8.04 20.20 5.94
N PRO A 26 7.50 21.42 5.83
CA PRO A 26 6.29 21.81 6.55
C PRO A 26 5.06 20.97 6.15
N MET A 27 5.15 20.18 5.08
CA MET A 27 4.12 19.21 4.67
C MET A 27 4.25 17.84 5.32
N ALA A 28 5.38 17.52 5.98
CA ALA A 28 5.61 16.21 6.63
C ALA A 28 4.54 15.84 7.68
N GLY A 29 3.80 16.81 8.22
CA GLY A 29 2.70 16.61 9.17
C GLY A 29 1.28 16.56 8.58
N MET A 30 1.11 16.80 7.27
CA MET A 30 -0.19 16.80 6.58
C MET A 30 -0.47 15.55 5.75
N HIS A 31 0.45 14.58 5.71
CA HIS A 31 0.16 13.27 5.16
C HIS A 31 -0.61 12.48 6.22
N HIS A 32 -1.90 12.24 6.01
CA HIS A 32 -2.59 11.20 6.77
C HIS A 32 -1.79 9.90 6.62
N ALA A 33 -1.18 9.44 7.72
CA ALA A 33 -0.41 8.21 7.71
C ALA A 33 -1.31 7.08 7.20
N PHE A 34 -0.83 6.30 6.23
CA PHE A 34 -1.60 5.18 5.72
C PHE A 34 -1.87 4.15 6.83
N PRO A 35 -3.04 3.49 6.82
CA PRO A 35 -3.32 2.42 7.77
C PRO A 35 -2.23 1.32 7.73
N ALA A 36 -1.77 0.91 8.90
CA ALA A 36 -0.58 0.05 9.04
C ALA A 36 -0.89 -1.45 9.20
N THR A 37 -2.15 -1.78 9.42
CA THR A 37 -2.60 -3.17 9.58
C THR A 37 -3.88 -3.40 8.79
N LEU A 38 -4.18 -4.67 8.50
CA LEU A 38 -5.44 -5.06 7.90
C LEU A 38 -6.64 -4.59 8.75
N GLU A 39 -6.51 -4.63 10.08
CA GLU A 39 -7.53 -4.14 11.00
C GLU A 39 -7.73 -2.63 10.86
N ASP A 40 -6.66 -1.85 10.73
CA ASP A 40 -6.79 -0.41 10.52
C ASP A 40 -7.47 -0.08 9.18
N TRP A 41 -7.21 -0.88 8.15
CA TRP A 41 -7.89 -0.76 6.86
C TRP A 41 -9.38 -1.05 6.94
N SER A 42 -9.83 -1.98 7.80
CA SER A 42 -11.26 -2.31 7.92
C SER A 42 -12.05 -1.27 8.73
N LYS A 43 -11.38 -0.40 9.50
CA LYS A 43 -12.04 0.62 10.32
C LYS A 43 -12.85 1.58 9.45
N GLY A 44 -14.10 1.81 9.86
CA GLY A 44 -15.01 2.71 9.18
C GLY A 44 -15.57 2.19 7.85
N ALA A 45 -15.39 0.90 7.52
CA ALA A 45 -16.02 0.30 6.35
C ALA A 45 -17.55 0.45 6.42
N GLN A 46 -18.16 0.96 5.35
CA GLN A 46 -19.59 1.14 5.21
C GLN A 46 -20.07 0.47 3.92
N ARG A 47 -21.34 0.05 3.90
CA ARG A 47 -21.99 -0.36 2.66
C ARG A 47 -22.44 0.87 1.90
N LEU A 48 -21.98 0.99 0.66
CA LEU A 48 -22.27 2.12 -0.20
C LEU A 48 -23.32 1.73 -1.24
N ASP A 49 -24.30 2.60 -1.43
CA ASP A 49 -25.31 2.45 -2.46
C ASP A 49 -24.83 3.01 -3.81
N GLY A 50 -25.55 2.69 -4.90
CA GLY A 50 -25.29 3.28 -6.21
C GLY A 50 -24.06 2.74 -6.96
N LEU A 51 -23.41 1.68 -6.48
CA LEU A 51 -22.22 1.07 -7.12
C LEU A 51 -22.53 0.01 -8.19
N GLY A 52 -23.80 -0.13 -8.59
CA GLY A 52 -24.26 -1.20 -9.49
C GLY A 52 -24.39 -2.57 -8.80
N ASN A 53 -24.46 -3.63 -9.59
CA ASN A 53 -24.84 -4.99 -9.13
C ASN A 53 -23.82 -6.09 -9.46
N PHE A 54 -22.57 -5.73 -9.82
CA PHE A 54 -21.55 -6.73 -10.12
C PHE A 54 -21.35 -7.71 -8.95
N HIS A 55 -21.33 -9.00 -9.25
CA HIS A 55 -21.13 -10.06 -8.26
C HIS A 55 -20.06 -11.02 -8.74
N ARG A 56 -19.18 -11.44 -7.84
CA ARG A 56 -18.18 -12.48 -8.10
C ARG A 56 -18.18 -13.51 -6.98
N PRO A 57 -18.54 -14.78 -7.25
CA PRO A 57 -18.37 -15.85 -6.28
C PRO A 57 -16.92 -15.94 -5.81
N ALA A 58 -16.73 -16.05 -4.49
CA ALA A 58 -15.41 -16.02 -3.86
C ALA A 58 -15.25 -17.06 -2.73
N GLY A 59 -16.13 -18.06 -2.67
CA GLY A 59 -16.13 -19.09 -1.62
C GLY A 59 -16.48 -18.54 -0.23
N ILE A 60 -17.16 -17.41 -0.18
CA ILE A 60 -17.52 -16.70 1.05
C ILE A 60 -18.83 -17.24 1.59
N ALA A 61 -18.86 -17.63 2.87
CA ALA A 61 -20.07 -18.17 3.49
C ALA A 61 -21.02 -17.06 3.98
N SER A 62 -20.48 -15.95 4.47
CA SER A 62 -21.28 -14.83 4.98
C SER A 62 -21.78 -13.93 3.86
N ALA A 63 -23.10 -13.75 3.76
CA ALA A 63 -23.69 -12.79 2.82
C ALA A 63 -23.20 -11.35 3.05
N GLU A 64 -22.93 -10.97 4.31
CA GLU A 64 -22.34 -9.66 4.63
C GLU A 64 -20.93 -9.54 4.07
N ALA A 65 -20.08 -10.56 4.27
CA ALA A 65 -18.72 -10.58 3.74
C ALA A 65 -18.70 -10.58 2.22
N GLN A 66 -19.57 -11.36 1.57
CA GLN A 66 -19.69 -11.40 0.11
C GLN A 66 -20.09 -10.03 -0.44
N GLY A 67 -21.01 -9.35 0.25
CA GLY A 67 -21.42 -8.00 -0.14
C GLY A 67 -20.30 -6.96 -0.04
N TYR A 68 -19.43 -7.05 0.97
CA TYR A 68 -18.23 -6.21 1.05
C TYR A 68 -17.19 -6.58 -0.01
N PHE A 69 -16.99 -7.87 -0.30
CA PHE A 69 -16.10 -8.30 -1.37
C PHE A 69 -16.57 -7.80 -2.75
N ASP A 70 -17.86 -7.94 -3.06
CA ASP A 70 -18.44 -7.43 -4.31
C ASP A 70 -18.33 -5.90 -4.41
N GLN A 71 -18.56 -5.19 -3.30
CA GLN A 71 -18.35 -3.75 -3.22
C GLN A 71 -16.89 -3.37 -3.51
N GLY A 72 -15.93 -4.11 -2.92
CA GLY A 72 -14.50 -3.92 -3.19
C GLY A 72 -14.16 -4.06 -4.67
N MET A 73 -14.70 -5.08 -5.34
CA MET A 73 -14.51 -5.28 -6.78
C MET A 73 -15.06 -4.12 -7.61
N ARG A 74 -16.26 -3.63 -7.29
CA ARG A 74 -16.89 -2.49 -7.99
C ARG A 74 -16.06 -1.22 -7.84
N LEU A 75 -15.58 -0.95 -6.63
CA LEU A 75 -14.75 0.22 -6.32
C LEU A 75 -13.38 0.14 -6.97
N LEU A 76 -12.76 -1.05 -7.00
CA LEU A 76 -11.50 -1.28 -7.70
C LEU A 76 -11.65 -0.94 -9.19
N TRP A 77 -12.72 -1.40 -9.84
CA TRP A 77 -12.99 -1.06 -11.24
C TRP A 77 -13.33 0.41 -11.48
N ALA A 78 -13.83 1.09 -10.46
CA ALA A 78 -14.02 2.54 -10.46
C ALA A 78 -12.76 3.31 -10.01
N PHE A 79 -11.60 2.64 -9.91
CA PHE A 79 -10.31 3.20 -9.52
C PHE A 79 -10.21 3.74 -8.08
N ASN A 80 -11.19 3.45 -7.21
CA ASN A 80 -11.14 3.82 -5.79
C ASN A 80 -10.47 2.71 -4.95
N HIS A 81 -9.15 2.70 -4.94
CA HIS A 81 -8.33 1.65 -4.32
C HIS A 81 -8.42 1.64 -2.79
N ASP A 82 -8.50 2.81 -2.15
CA ASP A 82 -8.54 2.91 -0.70
C ASP A 82 -9.87 2.37 -0.14
N GLU A 83 -11.00 2.74 -0.74
CA GLU A 83 -12.31 2.23 -0.33
C GLU A 83 -12.49 0.75 -0.73
N ALA A 84 -11.90 0.33 -1.86
CA ALA A 84 -11.85 -1.08 -2.23
C ALA A 84 -11.08 -1.91 -1.19
N THR A 85 -9.90 -1.44 -0.77
CA THR A 85 -9.09 -2.08 0.28
C THR A 85 -9.87 -2.18 1.58
N ARG A 86 -10.53 -1.09 2.01
CA ARG A 86 -11.37 -1.05 3.22
C ARG A 86 -12.50 -2.08 3.16
N SER A 87 -13.14 -2.21 2.00
CA SER A 87 -14.20 -3.20 1.76
C SER A 87 -13.67 -4.63 1.82
N PHE A 88 -12.56 -4.93 1.14
CA PHE A 88 -11.93 -6.26 1.19
C PHE A 88 -11.42 -6.62 2.59
N ALA A 89 -10.81 -5.68 3.31
CA ALA A 89 -10.35 -5.87 4.67
C ALA A 89 -11.52 -6.16 5.63
N ARG A 90 -12.65 -5.47 5.46
CA ARG A 90 -13.87 -5.78 6.21
C ARG A 90 -14.44 -7.16 5.87
N ALA A 91 -14.45 -7.54 4.58
CA ALA A 91 -14.85 -8.89 4.18
C ALA A 91 -13.96 -9.97 4.83
N ALA A 92 -12.63 -9.76 4.84
CA ALA A 92 -11.67 -10.67 5.48
C ALA A 92 -11.82 -10.73 7.01
N GLN A 93 -12.24 -9.64 7.66
CA GLN A 93 -12.53 -9.62 9.09
C GLN A 93 -13.78 -10.44 9.43
N ILE A 94 -14.82 -10.38 8.58
CA ILE A 94 -16.07 -11.14 8.76
C ILE A 94 -15.86 -12.62 8.39
N ASP A 95 -15.12 -12.91 7.33
CA ASP A 95 -14.80 -14.26 6.87
C ASP A 95 -13.26 -14.47 6.76
N PRO A 96 -12.59 -14.85 7.86
CA PRO A 96 -11.14 -15.05 7.89
C PRO A 96 -10.63 -16.26 7.08
N GLY A 97 -11.54 -17.08 6.54
CA GLY A 97 -11.24 -18.21 5.64
C GLY A 97 -11.31 -17.83 4.15
N CYS A 98 -11.81 -16.65 3.82
CA CYS A 98 -11.94 -16.16 2.45
C CYS A 98 -10.59 -15.79 1.83
N ALA A 99 -9.98 -16.70 1.06
CA ALA A 99 -8.72 -16.44 0.35
C ALA A 99 -8.79 -15.20 -0.55
N MET A 100 -9.91 -15.03 -1.25
CA MET A 100 -10.11 -13.92 -2.19
C MET A 100 -10.26 -12.56 -1.52
N CYS A 101 -10.71 -12.50 -0.27
CA CYS A 101 -10.83 -11.26 0.48
C CYS A 101 -9.43 -10.69 0.78
N PHE A 102 -8.48 -11.56 1.14
CA PHE A 102 -7.08 -11.17 1.30
C PHE A 102 -6.40 -10.86 -0.05
N TRP A 103 -6.73 -11.61 -1.11
CA TRP A 103 -6.29 -11.29 -2.48
C TRP A 103 -6.72 -9.89 -2.91
N GLY A 104 -7.96 -9.49 -2.60
CA GLY A 104 -8.47 -8.16 -2.92
C GLY A 104 -7.67 -7.05 -2.25
N VAL A 105 -7.31 -7.22 -0.97
CA VAL A 105 -6.43 -6.29 -0.25
C VAL A 105 -5.04 -6.23 -0.87
N ALA A 106 -4.47 -7.39 -1.22
CA ALA A 106 -3.17 -7.45 -1.87
C ALA A 106 -3.18 -6.77 -3.25
N LEU A 107 -4.24 -6.97 -4.02
CA LEU A 107 -4.39 -6.38 -5.35
C LEU A 107 -4.49 -4.86 -5.31
N THR A 108 -5.17 -4.29 -4.31
CA THR A 108 -5.35 -2.83 -4.19
C THR A 108 -4.17 -2.11 -3.54
N LEU A 109 -3.41 -2.80 -2.68
CA LEU A 109 -2.27 -2.24 -1.95
C LEU A 109 -0.90 -2.59 -2.54
N GLY A 110 -0.86 -3.47 -3.54
CA GLY A 110 0.36 -3.84 -4.24
C GLY A 110 1.00 -2.65 -4.99
N PRO A 111 2.25 -2.83 -5.46
CA PRO A 111 2.95 -1.83 -6.26
C PRO A 111 2.10 -1.44 -7.47
N ASN A 112 2.02 -0.17 -7.86
CA ASN A 112 1.34 0.21 -9.10
C ASN A 112 2.06 1.34 -9.81
N TYR A 113 1.84 1.49 -11.12
CA TYR A 113 2.56 2.46 -11.94
C TYR A 113 2.45 3.91 -11.44
N ASN A 114 1.35 4.25 -10.77
CA ASN A 114 1.11 5.60 -10.23
C ASN A 114 1.74 5.81 -8.84
N MET A 115 2.07 4.73 -8.14
CA MET A 115 2.76 4.74 -6.84
C MET A 115 3.90 3.71 -6.88
N PRO A 116 4.98 4.02 -7.63
CA PRO A 116 6.11 3.11 -7.85
C PRO A 116 7.01 2.97 -6.61
N ALA A 117 7.00 3.96 -5.71
CA ALA A 117 7.59 3.78 -4.39
C ALA A 117 6.62 2.91 -3.58
N MET A 118 7.09 1.75 -3.11
CA MET A 118 6.45 1.11 -1.97
C MET A 118 6.34 2.18 -0.87
N ALA A 119 5.17 2.79 -0.70
CA ALA A 119 4.80 3.37 0.57
C ALA A 119 4.91 2.18 1.53
N ASP A 120 6.03 2.14 2.25
CA ASP A 120 6.59 0.95 2.91
C ASP A 120 5.57 0.22 3.79
N VAL A 121 4.60 0.96 4.33
CA VAL A 121 3.47 0.45 5.10
C VAL A 121 2.40 -0.21 4.21
N ARG A 122 1.94 0.42 3.13
CA ARG A 122 0.87 -0.12 2.27
C ARG A 122 1.29 -1.42 1.61
N ALA A 123 2.46 -1.42 0.99
CA ALA A 123 2.98 -2.60 0.31
C ALA A 123 3.22 -3.76 1.27
N ARG A 124 3.64 -3.47 2.52
CA ARG A 124 3.77 -4.47 3.58
C ARG A 124 2.44 -5.11 3.95
N VAL A 125 1.37 -4.31 4.11
CA VAL A 125 0.02 -4.86 4.35
C VAL A 125 -0.46 -5.68 3.16
N GLY A 126 -0.25 -5.20 1.93
CA GLY A 126 -0.56 -5.94 0.72
C GLY A 126 0.17 -7.29 0.64
N TRP A 127 1.46 -7.32 0.94
CA TRP A 127 2.27 -8.54 1.00
C TRP A 127 1.79 -9.51 2.07
N GLN A 128 1.50 -9.03 3.28
CA GLN A 128 0.94 -9.87 4.36
C GLN A 128 -0.42 -10.46 3.97
N ALA A 129 -1.27 -9.67 3.30
CA ALA A 129 -2.55 -10.15 2.79
C ALA A 129 -2.35 -11.21 1.68
N LEU A 130 -1.40 -11.02 0.77
CA LEU A 130 -1.07 -12.01 -0.26
C LEU A 130 -0.59 -13.33 0.36
N GLN A 131 0.30 -13.28 1.36
CA GLN A 131 0.73 -14.48 2.09
C GLN A 131 -0.45 -15.21 2.74
N ARG A 132 -1.39 -14.46 3.31
CA ARG A 132 -2.62 -15.05 3.88
C ARG A 132 -3.52 -15.67 2.80
N ALA A 133 -3.65 -15.03 1.65
CA ALA A 133 -4.38 -15.56 0.50
C ALA A 133 -3.76 -16.87 0.00
N GLN A 134 -2.42 -16.94 -0.13
CA GLN A 134 -1.70 -18.15 -0.51
C GLN A 134 -1.91 -19.29 0.50
N ALA A 135 -1.87 -18.99 1.80
CA ALA A 135 -2.10 -19.99 2.85
C ALA A 135 -3.52 -20.58 2.82
N LEU A 136 -4.50 -19.86 2.28
CA LEU A 136 -5.89 -20.28 2.15
C LEU A 136 -6.24 -20.80 0.74
N ALA A 137 -5.33 -20.68 -0.23
CA ALA A 137 -5.63 -20.93 -1.64
C ALA A 137 -6.10 -22.38 -1.90
N ALA A 138 -5.57 -23.36 -1.16
CA ALA A 138 -5.92 -24.78 -1.35
C ALA A 138 -7.42 -25.09 -1.20
N SER A 139 -8.17 -24.28 -0.45
CA SER A 139 -9.63 -24.42 -0.30
C SER A 139 -10.44 -23.52 -1.24
N ALA A 140 -9.78 -22.68 -2.04
CA ALA A 140 -10.44 -21.77 -2.98
C ALA A 140 -10.76 -22.48 -4.32
N ALA A 141 -11.62 -21.88 -5.13
CA ALA A 141 -11.91 -22.40 -6.48
C ALA A 141 -10.64 -22.38 -7.36
N PRO A 142 -10.51 -23.25 -8.38
CA PRO A 142 -9.33 -23.28 -9.24
C PRO A 142 -8.97 -21.94 -9.89
N VAL A 143 -9.98 -21.15 -10.28
CA VAL A 143 -9.76 -19.79 -10.82
C VAL A 143 -9.21 -18.82 -9.77
N ASP A 144 -9.65 -18.94 -8.52
CA ASP A 144 -9.18 -18.12 -7.40
C ASP A 144 -7.73 -18.47 -7.06
N GLN A 145 -7.39 -19.76 -7.04
CA GLN A 145 -6.02 -20.24 -6.88
C GLN A 145 -5.08 -19.65 -7.95
N ALA A 146 -5.53 -19.67 -9.21
CA ALA A 146 -4.76 -19.12 -10.32
C ALA A 146 -4.54 -17.60 -10.20
N LEU A 147 -5.57 -16.85 -9.77
CA LEU A 147 -5.46 -15.40 -9.56
C LEU A 147 -4.53 -15.05 -8.40
N ILE A 148 -4.57 -15.82 -7.30
CA ILE A 148 -3.63 -15.67 -6.18
C ILE A 148 -2.21 -15.96 -6.63
N ALA A 149 -1.99 -17.03 -7.39
CA ALA A 149 -0.67 -17.37 -7.92
C ALA A 149 -0.15 -16.31 -8.90
N ALA A 150 -1.00 -15.79 -9.78
CA ALA A 150 -0.64 -14.72 -10.70
C ALA A 150 -0.27 -13.43 -9.95
N LEU A 151 -1.04 -13.06 -8.93
CA LEU A 151 -0.76 -11.89 -8.11
C LEU A 151 0.58 -12.03 -7.35
N ALA A 152 0.89 -13.24 -6.87
CA ALA A 152 2.17 -13.49 -6.21
C ALA A 152 3.38 -13.24 -7.13
N ARG A 153 3.30 -13.67 -8.40
CA ARG A 153 4.34 -13.42 -9.40
C ARG A 153 4.58 -11.94 -9.67
N TRP A 154 3.55 -11.11 -9.50
CA TRP A 154 3.67 -9.65 -9.64
C TRP A 154 4.42 -9.02 -8.47
N PHE A 155 4.17 -9.49 -7.24
CA PHE A 155 4.92 -9.03 -6.07
C PHE A 155 6.38 -9.51 -6.06
N ASP A 156 6.68 -10.62 -6.72
CA ASP A 156 8.04 -11.17 -6.85
C ASP A 156 8.87 -10.52 -7.98
N ALA A 157 8.31 -9.56 -8.73
CA ALA A 157 8.95 -9.01 -9.93
C ALA A 157 10.06 -7.98 -9.67
N ASP A 158 10.53 -7.85 -8.41
CA ASP A 158 11.65 -6.99 -7.98
C ASP A 158 12.76 -7.81 -7.26
#